data_AF-A0A8K0RUJ6-F1
#
_entry.id   AF-A0A8K0RUJ6-F1
#
_cell.length_a   1.000
_cell.length_b   1.000
_cell.length_c   1.000
_cell.angle_alpha   90.00
_cell.angle_beta   90.00
_cell.angle_gamma   90.00
#
_symmetry.space_group_name_H-M   'P 1'
#
loop_
_entity.id
_entity.type
_entity.pdbx_description
1 polymer ?
#
loop_
_entity_poly.entity_id
_entity_poly.type
_entity_poly.pdbx_seq_one_letter_code
_entity_poly.pdbx_strand_id
1 'polypeptide(L)'
;MDMDNVTWWLPELHAVLDIPTEPYRPLLTLHKSFSDFLLSDESVCNVKYGIEAAQIHALLAARCIQLMTAKLKQDICEIRRLDVTPYEVNSETINRFMPLGLQYACIYWFYHLETSGKPLDNQVCDFLFQHFLHWLKALSLIGRLPDGADALIILTESIKASPTMSPEVLAFMKDATRTISRFGPVIGRSPLQTYASVLLFSPLASKVRQMFWNTRLPASSYVQGVELGWDAHLQARPCPCLNPALHGPLHSSFRQTVRSWPSQW
;
A
#
# COMPACT_ATOMS: atom_id res chain seq x y z
N MET A 1 4.20 22.20 -12.51
CA MET A 1 3.91 23.51 -11.91
C MET A 1 4.98 23.77 -10.89
N ASP A 2 5.59 24.95 -10.95
CA ASP A 2 6.54 25.39 -9.95
C ASP A 2 5.80 25.66 -8.63
N MET A 3 6.40 25.30 -7.49
CA MET A 3 5.79 25.57 -6.18
C MET A 3 5.59 27.07 -5.96
N ASP A 4 6.51 27.88 -6.50
CA ASP A 4 6.50 29.34 -6.39
C ASP A 4 5.27 29.94 -7.09
N ASN A 5 4.84 29.35 -8.20
CA ASN A 5 3.60 29.74 -8.87
C ASN A 5 2.38 29.44 -7.99
N VAL A 6 2.30 28.25 -7.41
CA VAL A 6 1.13 27.87 -6.58
C VAL A 6 1.02 28.76 -5.34
N THR A 7 2.13 29.04 -4.66
CA THR A 7 2.15 29.95 -3.50
C THR A 7 1.81 31.39 -3.84
N TRP A 8 2.08 31.82 -5.08
CA TRP A 8 1.72 33.16 -5.56
C TRP A 8 0.23 33.30 -5.88
N TRP A 9 -0.37 32.30 -6.54
CA TRP A 9 -1.78 32.34 -6.96
C TRP A 9 -2.77 32.04 -5.84
N LEU A 10 -2.39 31.25 -4.85
CA LEU A 10 -3.30 30.86 -3.78
C LEU A 10 -3.90 32.08 -3.04
N PRO A 11 -3.12 33.04 -2.51
CA PRO A 11 -3.67 34.20 -1.79
C PRO A 11 -4.70 35.02 -2.59
N GLU A 12 -4.56 35.06 -3.91
CA GLU A 12 -5.48 35.77 -4.82
C GLU A 12 -6.88 35.11 -4.88
N LEU A 13 -7.02 33.87 -4.43
CA LEU A 13 -8.26 33.11 -4.42
C LEU A 13 -9.00 33.11 -3.07
N HIS A 14 -8.63 33.99 -2.13
CA HIS A 14 -9.25 34.07 -0.79
C HIS A 14 -10.77 34.31 -0.80
N ALA A 15 -11.33 34.85 -1.90
CA ALA A 15 -12.77 35.04 -2.06
C ALA A 15 -13.54 33.71 -2.22
N VAL A 16 -12.86 32.63 -2.59
CA VAL A 16 -13.47 31.32 -2.88
C VAL A 16 -12.78 30.16 -2.16
N LEU A 17 -11.55 30.36 -1.65
CA LEU A 17 -10.78 29.40 -0.88
C LEU A 17 -10.49 29.92 0.54
N ASP A 18 -10.67 29.06 1.54
CA ASP A 18 -10.07 29.22 2.86
C ASP A 18 -8.63 28.71 2.79
N ILE A 19 -7.68 29.63 2.97
CA ILE A 19 -6.26 29.37 2.85
C ILE A 19 -5.65 29.48 4.24
N PRO A 20 -5.39 28.34 4.90
CA PRO A 20 -4.84 28.37 6.24
C PRO A 20 -3.40 28.89 6.22
N THR A 21 -3.02 29.60 7.27
CA THR A 21 -1.65 30.09 7.45
C THR A 21 -0.70 28.93 7.76
N GLU A 22 -1.22 27.84 8.32
CA GLU A 22 -0.46 26.63 8.61
C GLU A 22 -0.36 25.70 7.38
N PRO A 23 0.86 25.31 6.95
CA PRO A 23 1.06 24.52 5.74
C PRO A 23 0.55 23.07 5.83
N TYR A 24 0.22 22.60 7.03
CA TYR A 24 -0.31 21.26 7.29
C TYR A 24 -1.84 21.20 7.33
N ARG A 25 -2.51 22.35 7.27
CA ARG A 25 -3.98 22.41 7.24
C ARG A 25 -4.45 22.41 5.77
N PRO A 26 -5.49 21.64 5.41
CA PRO A 26 -5.95 21.57 4.04
C PRO A 26 -6.59 22.88 3.59
N LEU A 27 -6.44 23.19 2.31
CA LEU A 27 -7.22 24.23 1.63
C LEU A 27 -8.69 23.80 1.56
N LEU A 28 -9.61 24.70 1.86
CA LEU A 28 -11.05 24.43 1.77
C LEU A 28 -11.70 25.36 0.77
N THR A 29 -12.73 24.90 0.08
CA THR A 29 -13.62 25.79 -0.67
C THR A 29 -14.58 26.46 0.31
N LEU A 30 -14.74 27.78 0.20
CA LEU A 30 -15.66 28.53 1.06
C LEU A 30 -17.12 28.19 0.77
N HIS A 31 -17.42 27.84 -0.48
CA HIS A 31 -18.77 27.48 -0.90
C HIS A 31 -18.74 26.45 -2.02
N LYS A 32 -19.71 25.51 -1.98
CA LYS A 32 -19.85 24.44 -2.99
C LYS A 32 -19.99 24.99 -4.42
N SER A 33 -20.62 26.16 -4.56
CA SER A 33 -20.81 26.80 -5.88
C SER A 33 -19.51 27.06 -6.63
N PHE A 34 -18.37 27.22 -5.95
CA PHE A 34 -17.09 27.38 -6.64
C PHE A 34 -16.67 26.07 -7.33
N SER A 35 -16.81 24.94 -6.64
CA SER A 35 -16.61 23.62 -7.25
C SER A 35 -17.60 23.37 -8.38
N ASP A 36 -18.88 23.69 -8.15
CA ASP A 36 -19.93 23.50 -9.17
C ASP A 36 -19.64 24.38 -10.40
N PHE A 37 -19.18 25.62 -10.22
CA PHE A 37 -18.77 26.52 -11.31
C PHE A 37 -17.64 25.93 -12.16
N LEU A 38 -16.58 25.42 -11.52
CA LEU A 38 -15.43 24.83 -12.21
C LEU A 38 -15.79 23.55 -12.98
N LEU A 39 -16.80 22.81 -12.49
CA LEU A 39 -17.23 21.52 -13.03
C LEU A 39 -18.43 21.61 -13.98
N SER A 40 -19.10 22.78 -14.06
CA SER A 40 -20.33 22.96 -14.85
C SER A 40 -20.06 23.00 -16.34
N ASP A 41 -20.66 22.12 -17.13
CA ASP A 41 -20.49 22.11 -18.60
C ASP A 41 -21.35 23.17 -19.33
N GLU A 42 -22.23 23.86 -18.60
CA GLU A 42 -23.39 24.57 -19.15
C GLU A 42 -23.22 26.10 -19.30
N SER A 43 -22.09 26.70 -18.92
CA SER A 43 -21.93 28.16 -19.01
C SER A 43 -21.01 28.62 -20.14
N VAL A 44 -21.38 29.69 -20.84
CA VAL A 44 -20.56 30.36 -21.87
C VAL A 44 -19.22 30.86 -21.30
N CYS A 45 -19.15 31.06 -19.98
CA CYS A 45 -17.95 31.42 -19.24
C CYS A 45 -17.01 30.23 -18.95
N ASN A 46 -17.49 29.00 -19.12
CA ASN A 46 -16.77 27.76 -18.81
C ASN A 46 -15.60 27.47 -19.76
N VAL A 47 -15.59 28.08 -20.95
CA VAL A 47 -14.52 27.86 -21.96
C VAL A 47 -13.14 28.29 -21.44
N LYS A 48 -13.07 29.24 -20.50
CA LYS A 48 -11.79 29.78 -19.99
C LYS A 48 -11.33 29.15 -18.67
N TYR A 49 -12.27 28.75 -17.79
CA TYR A 49 -11.94 28.32 -16.42
C TYR A 49 -12.50 26.95 -16.06
N GLY A 50 -13.26 26.32 -16.96
CA GLY A 50 -13.77 24.97 -16.78
C GLY A 50 -12.65 23.95 -16.69
N ILE A 51 -12.82 22.97 -15.80
CA ILE A 51 -11.90 21.86 -15.67
C ILE A 51 -12.60 20.56 -16.03
N GLU A 52 -11.92 19.73 -16.81
CA GLU A 52 -12.39 18.37 -17.05
C GLU A 52 -11.99 17.49 -15.86
N ALA A 53 -12.97 17.19 -15.00
CA ALA A 53 -12.75 16.43 -13.76
C ALA A 53 -12.00 15.12 -14.01
N ALA A 54 -12.39 14.37 -15.04
CA ALA A 54 -11.75 13.11 -15.41
C ALA A 54 -10.26 13.28 -15.73
N GLN A 55 -9.88 14.34 -16.45
CA GLN A 55 -8.47 14.63 -16.74
C GLN A 55 -7.69 15.02 -15.50
N ILE A 56 -8.27 15.82 -14.61
CA ILE A 56 -7.63 16.20 -13.34
C ILE A 56 -7.42 14.97 -12.44
N HIS A 57 -8.42 14.11 -12.32
CA HIS A 57 -8.30 12.84 -11.59
C HIS A 57 -7.22 11.94 -12.20
N ALA A 58 -7.16 11.81 -13.53
CA ALA A 58 -6.10 11.05 -14.19
C ALA A 58 -4.70 11.63 -13.90
N LEU A 59 -4.56 12.96 -13.92
CA LEU A 59 -3.31 13.64 -13.60
C LEU A 59 -2.91 13.38 -12.14
N LEU A 60 -3.86 13.49 -11.20
CA LEU A 60 -3.61 13.25 -9.78
C LEU A 60 -3.21 11.79 -9.53
N ALA A 61 -3.86 10.81 -10.16
CA ALA A 61 -3.48 9.41 -10.07
C ALA A 61 -2.01 9.20 -10.52
N ALA A 62 -1.66 9.72 -11.69
CA ALA A 62 -0.30 9.62 -12.22
C ALA A 62 0.74 10.31 -11.31
N ARG A 63 0.42 11.49 -10.75
CA ARG A 63 1.30 12.20 -9.82
C ARG A 63 1.47 11.46 -8.50
N CYS A 64 0.40 10.86 -7.98
CA CYS A 64 0.48 10.02 -6.77
C CYS A 64 1.39 8.82 -7.01
N ILE A 65 1.22 8.11 -8.13
CA ILE A 65 2.07 6.97 -8.49
C ILE A 65 3.53 7.41 -8.63
N GLN A 66 3.80 8.49 -9.37
CA GLN A 66 5.17 9.03 -9.51
C GLN A 66 5.81 9.36 -8.16
N LEU A 67 5.07 10.04 -7.27
CA LEU A 67 5.56 10.38 -5.95
C LEU A 67 5.87 9.14 -5.12
N MET A 68 4.96 8.15 -5.14
CA MET A 68 5.16 6.89 -4.42
C MET A 68 6.34 6.10 -4.97
N THR A 69 6.46 5.94 -6.29
CA THR A 69 7.62 5.29 -6.93
C THR A 69 8.94 5.95 -6.52
N ALA A 70 8.98 7.28 -6.43
CA ALA A 70 10.18 8.02 -6.07
C ALA A 70 10.53 7.97 -4.57
N LYS A 71 9.55 7.77 -3.68
CA LYS A 71 9.73 7.94 -2.22
C LYS A 71 9.56 6.68 -1.40
N LEU A 72 8.74 5.73 -1.86
CA LEU A 72 8.52 4.48 -1.16
C LEU A 72 9.72 3.56 -1.30
N LYS A 73 10.29 3.18 -0.15
CA LYS A 73 11.44 2.28 -0.02
C LYS A 73 11.23 1.34 1.16
N GLN A 74 11.95 0.22 1.18
CA GLN A 74 11.80 -0.81 2.21
C GLN A 74 11.91 -0.25 3.63
N ASP A 75 12.85 0.67 3.87
CA ASP A 75 13.03 1.34 5.18
C ASP A 75 12.63 2.79 5.11
N ILE A 76 11.36 3.04 4.76
CA ILE A 76 10.83 4.39 4.61
C ILE A 76 11.08 5.26 5.86
N CYS A 77 10.92 4.70 7.06
CA CYS A 77 11.18 5.39 8.32
C CYS A 77 12.63 5.25 8.82
N GLU A 78 13.52 4.61 8.06
CA GLU A 78 14.93 4.36 8.44
C GLU A 78 15.11 3.70 9.83
N ILE A 79 14.08 2.98 10.31
CA ILE A 79 14.05 2.24 11.59
C ILE A 79 14.88 0.95 11.49
N ARG A 80 16.02 0.98 10.79
CA ARG A 80 16.95 -0.16 10.71
C ARG A 80 17.97 -0.16 11.85
N ARG A 81 17.95 0.82 12.76
CA ARG A 81 19.07 1.06 13.69
C ARG A 81 18.74 1.44 15.12
N LEU A 82 17.47 1.54 15.48
CA LEU A 82 17.11 1.86 16.86
C LEU A 82 16.34 0.66 17.40
N ASP A 83 16.67 0.28 18.61
CA ASP A 83 16.10 -0.82 19.41
C ASP A 83 14.64 -0.51 19.82
N VAL A 84 13.87 0.02 18.87
CA VAL A 84 12.53 0.57 19.04
C VAL A 84 11.58 -0.60 19.04
N THR A 85 10.85 -0.74 20.14
CA THR A 85 9.77 -1.71 20.21
C THR A 85 8.74 -1.37 19.12
N PRO A 86 8.08 -2.36 18.49
CA PRO A 86 7.12 -2.13 17.38
C PRO A 86 5.97 -1.14 17.69
N TYR A 87 5.81 -0.75 18.96
CA TYR A 87 4.79 0.16 19.47
C TYR A 87 5.18 1.66 19.41
N GLU A 88 6.41 2.01 19.04
CA GLU A 88 6.96 3.37 19.22
C GLU A 88 7.21 4.15 17.93
N VAL A 89 6.62 3.77 16.79
CA VAL A 89 6.59 4.69 15.63
C VAL A 89 5.51 5.75 15.89
N ASN A 90 5.90 6.83 16.56
CA ASN A 90 4.99 7.93 16.85
C ASN A 90 4.61 8.70 15.56
N SER A 91 3.51 9.45 15.61
CA SER A 91 3.01 10.23 14.48
C SER A 91 4.01 11.26 13.95
N GLU A 92 4.91 11.76 14.80
CA GLU A 92 5.95 12.71 14.41
C GLU A 92 6.99 12.06 13.49
N THR A 93 7.43 10.84 13.81
CA THR A 93 8.33 10.04 12.97
C THR A 93 7.67 9.73 11.63
N ILE A 94 6.39 9.33 11.65
CA ILE A 94 5.63 9.09 10.43
C ILE A 94 5.57 10.35 9.58
N ASN A 95 5.20 11.50 10.13
CA ASN A 95 5.09 12.75 9.39
C ASN A 95 6.44 13.24 8.83
N ARG A 96 7.54 12.94 9.51
CA ARG A 96 8.90 13.26 9.03
C ARG A 96 9.28 12.45 7.79
N PHE A 97 9.00 11.14 7.77
CA PHE A 97 9.41 10.24 6.69
C PHE A 97 8.34 10.05 5.61
N MET A 98 7.09 10.29 5.96
CA MET A 98 5.92 10.29 5.10
C MET A 98 5.20 11.63 5.24
N PRO A 99 5.67 12.68 4.54
CA PRO A 99 4.97 13.95 4.48
C PRO A 99 3.52 13.78 4.01
N LEU A 100 2.65 14.73 4.34
CA LEU A 100 1.21 14.64 4.04
C LEU A 100 0.91 14.33 2.57
N GLY A 101 1.68 14.89 1.63
CA GLY A 101 1.53 14.58 0.20
C GLY A 101 1.80 13.10 -0.15
N LEU A 102 2.75 12.45 0.52
CA LEU A 102 3.01 11.02 0.32
C LEU A 102 1.92 10.15 0.99
N GLN A 103 1.44 10.55 2.18
CA GLN A 103 0.30 9.88 2.82
C GLN A 103 -0.94 9.95 1.93
N TYR A 104 -1.23 11.15 1.40
CA TYR A 104 -2.30 11.38 0.44
C TYR A 104 -2.16 10.46 -0.78
N ALA A 105 -0.96 10.42 -1.39
CA ALA A 105 -0.71 9.56 -2.54
C ALA A 105 -0.94 8.08 -2.21
N CYS A 106 -0.51 7.60 -1.04
CA CYS A 106 -0.72 6.21 -0.63
C CYS A 106 -2.20 5.85 -0.50
N ILE A 107 -3.04 6.78 -0.05
CA ILE A 107 -4.47 6.55 0.20
C ILE A 107 -5.31 6.74 -1.07
N TYR A 108 -5.05 7.80 -1.86
CA TYR A 108 -6.01 8.30 -2.86
C TYR A 108 -5.62 8.02 -4.32
N TRP A 109 -4.44 7.47 -4.61
CA TRP A 109 -4.03 7.22 -6.01
C TRP A 109 -5.06 6.38 -6.78
N PHE A 110 -5.62 5.34 -6.14
CA PHE A 110 -6.60 4.45 -6.77
C PHE A 110 -7.96 5.11 -6.93
N TYR A 111 -8.41 5.86 -5.92
CA TYR A 111 -9.64 6.67 -6.01
C TYR A 111 -9.59 7.63 -7.21
N HIS A 112 -8.45 8.30 -7.41
CA HIS A 112 -8.26 9.17 -8.57
C HIS A 112 -8.26 8.40 -9.89
N LEU A 113 -7.61 7.24 -9.93
CA LEU A 113 -7.58 6.39 -11.12
C LEU A 113 -8.98 5.93 -11.52
N GLU A 114 -9.74 5.39 -10.57
CA GLU A 114 -11.11 4.94 -10.77
C GLU A 114 -12.03 6.09 -11.22
N THR A 115 -12.00 7.21 -10.50
CA THR A 115 -12.84 8.38 -10.82
C THR A 115 -12.51 8.99 -12.18
N SER A 116 -11.27 8.84 -12.65
CA SER A 116 -10.88 9.33 -13.98
C SER A 116 -11.53 8.55 -15.13
N GLY A 117 -12.05 7.35 -14.87
CA GLY A 117 -12.57 6.45 -15.90
C GLY A 117 -11.53 5.95 -16.90
N LYS A 118 -10.24 6.28 -16.72
CA LYS A 118 -9.18 5.82 -17.61
C LYS A 118 -8.89 4.33 -17.39
N PRO A 119 -8.61 3.59 -18.47
CA PRO A 119 -8.18 2.20 -18.35
C PRO A 119 -6.85 2.13 -17.59
N LEU A 120 -6.60 0.98 -16.98
CA LEU A 120 -5.31 0.67 -16.39
C LEU A 120 -4.23 0.69 -17.47
N ASP A 121 -3.12 1.31 -17.14
CA ASP A 121 -1.96 1.41 -18.00
C ASP A 121 -0.76 0.64 -17.41
N ASN A 122 0.33 0.65 -18.17
CA ASN A 122 1.58 0.00 -17.75
C ASN A 122 2.18 0.68 -16.51
N GLN A 123 1.99 1.98 -16.33
CA GLN A 123 2.55 2.70 -15.17
C GLN A 123 1.95 2.18 -13.85
N VAL A 124 0.64 1.91 -13.81
CA VAL A 124 -0.01 1.30 -12.64
C VAL A 124 0.54 -0.10 -12.39
N CYS A 125 0.67 -0.92 -13.45
CA CYS A 125 1.19 -2.28 -13.33
C CYS A 125 2.64 -2.30 -12.83
N ASP A 126 3.50 -1.46 -13.41
CA ASP A 126 4.91 -1.33 -13.04
C ASP A 126 5.06 -0.89 -11.59
N PHE A 127 4.25 0.09 -11.16
CA PHE A 127 4.20 0.51 -9.76
C PHE A 127 3.86 -0.65 -8.83
N LEU A 128 2.84 -1.45 -9.15
CA LEU A 128 2.44 -2.58 -8.31
C LEU A 128 3.53 -3.65 -8.28
N PHE A 129 4.12 -4.01 -9.41
CA PHE A 129 5.19 -5.02 -9.45
C PHE A 129 6.46 -4.60 -8.69
N GLN A 130 6.78 -3.30 -8.65
CA GLN A 130 8.00 -2.81 -8.00
C GLN A 130 7.78 -2.33 -6.56
N HIS A 131 6.59 -1.82 -6.25
CA HIS A 131 6.33 -1.11 -4.99
C HIS A 131 5.16 -1.63 -4.17
N PHE A 132 4.50 -2.74 -4.54
CA PHE A 132 3.39 -3.30 -3.78
C PHE A 132 3.70 -3.48 -2.28
N LEU A 133 4.79 -4.14 -1.90
CA LEU A 133 5.14 -4.32 -0.48
C LEU A 133 5.54 -3.00 0.21
N HIS A 134 6.14 -2.07 -0.53
CA HIS A 134 6.44 -0.74 -0.01
C HIS A 134 5.15 0.02 0.32
N TRP A 135 4.16 -0.06 -0.57
CA TRP A 135 2.85 0.56 -0.42
C TRP A 135 2.05 -0.07 0.74
N LEU A 136 2.01 -1.40 0.85
CA LEU A 136 1.36 -2.06 1.99
C LEU A 136 1.99 -1.65 3.32
N LYS A 137 3.33 -1.58 3.39
CA LYS A 137 4.03 -1.12 4.59
C LYS A 137 3.68 0.34 4.90
N ALA A 138 3.64 1.21 3.90
CA ALA A 138 3.28 2.61 4.06
C ALA A 138 1.85 2.78 4.59
N LEU A 139 0.87 2.10 3.98
CA LEU A 139 -0.51 2.08 4.46
C LEU A 139 -0.63 1.56 5.89
N SER A 140 0.14 0.53 6.22
CA SER A 140 0.16 -0.01 7.57
C SER A 140 0.71 0.96 8.61
N LEU A 141 1.75 1.73 8.26
CA LEU A 141 2.33 2.74 9.14
C LEU A 141 1.32 3.85 9.46
N ILE A 142 0.50 4.25 8.49
CA ILE A 142 -0.53 5.29 8.66
C ILE A 142 -1.89 4.73 9.09
N GLY A 143 -2.00 3.43 9.38
CA GLY A 143 -3.26 2.80 9.83
C GLY A 143 -4.35 2.69 8.76
N ARG A 144 -3.99 2.75 7.48
CA ARG A 144 -4.90 2.75 6.31
C ARG A 144 -4.77 1.49 5.44
N LEU A 145 -4.32 0.38 6.03
CA LEU A 145 -4.22 -0.90 5.33
C LEU A 145 -5.57 -1.42 4.78
N PRO A 146 -6.72 -1.25 5.47
CA PRO A 146 -8.02 -1.64 4.92
C PRO A 146 -8.35 -0.94 3.59
N ASP A 147 -8.04 0.35 3.44
CA ASP A 147 -8.28 1.08 2.19
C ASP A 147 -7.49 0.49 1.01
N GLY A 148 -6.29 0.00 1.28
CA GLY A 148 -5.50 -0.72 0.28
C GLY A 148 -6.10 -2.07 -0.09
N ALA A 149 -6.72 -2.78 0.86
CA ALA A 149 -7.40 -4.04 0.58
C ALA A 149 -8.61 -3.84 -0.33
N ASP A 150 -9.43 -2.82 -0.05
CA ASP A 150 -10.59 -2.48 -0.87
C ASP A 150 -10.18 -2.09 -2.29
N ALA A 151 -9.14 -1.25 -2.42
CA ALA A 151 -8.58 -0.88 -3.72
C ALA A 151 -8.11 -2.10 -4.54
N LEU A 152 -7.44 -3.08 -3.90
CA LEU A 152 -6.98 -4.30 -4.59
C LEU A 152 -8.14 -5.17 -5.06
N ILE A 153 -9.22 -5.27 -4.29
CA ILE A 153 -10.42 -6.03 -4.67
C ILE A 153 -11.02 -5.43 -5.93
N ILE A 154 -11.28 -4.12 -5.91
CA ILE A 154 -11.88 -3.41 -7.05
C ILE A 154 -10.96 -3.51 -8.27
N LEU A 155 -9.68 -3.22 -8.11
CA LEU A 155 -8.69 -3.31 -9.18
C LEU A 155 -8.62 -4.72 -9.79
N THR A 156 -8.70 -5.76 -8.96
CA THR A 156 -8.71 -7.15 -9.43
C THR A 156 -9.94 -7.43 -10.30
N GLU A 157 -11.13 -6.94 -9.92
CA GLU A 157 -12.34 -7.10 -10.73
C GLU A 157 -12.27 -6.31 -12.04
N SER A 158 -11.75 -5.07 -12.02
CA SER A 158 -11.54 -4.28 -13.23
C SER A 158 -10.59 -4.97 -14.22
N ILE A 159 -9.52 -5.61 -13.73
CA ILE A 159 -8.57 -6.35 -14.56
C ILE A 159 -9.22 -7.62 -15.15
N LYS A 160 -10.03 -8.34 -14.37
CA LYS A 160 -10.78 -9.51 -14.88
C LYS A 160 -11.75 -9.15 -16.00
N ALA A 161 -12.39 -7.98 -15.90
CA ALA A 161 -13.34 -7.51 -16.89
C ALA A 161 -12.66 -6.97 -18.16
N SER A 162 -11.37 -6.66 -18.10
CA SER A 162 -10.62 -6.10 -19.23
C SER A 162 -10.05 -7.20 -20.15
N PRO A 163 -10.38 -7.22 -21.45
CA PRO A 163 -9.84 -8.20 -22.39
C PRO A 163 -8.38 -7.93 -22.79
N THR A 164 -7.84 -6.74 -22.47
CA THR A 164 -6.49 -6.31 -22.88
C THR A 164 -5.42 -6.57 -21.83
N MET A 165 -5.80 -6.87 -20.59
CA MET A 165 -4.85 -7.05 -19.50
C MET A 165 -4.18 -8.41 -19.53
N SER A 166 -2.88 -8.44 -19.21
CA SER A 166 -2.12 -9.69 -19.28
C SER A 166 -2.57 -10.69 -18.21
N PRO A 167 -2.55 -12.01 -18.51
CA PRO A 167 -2.82 -13.04 -17.50
C PRO A 167 -1.89 -12.99 -16.30
N GLU A 168 -0.67 -12.48 -16.50
CA GLU A 168 0.33 -12.30 -15.44
C GLU A 168 -0.07 -11.23 -14.43
N VAL A 169 -0.54 -10.07 -14.91
CA VAL A 169 -1.06 -8.98 -14.05
C VAL A 169 -2.24 -9.50 -13.24
N LEU A 170 -3.18 -10.21 -13.87
CA LEU A 170 -4.32 -10.80 -13.16
C LEU A 170 -3.89 -11.82 -12.10
N ALA A 171 -2.91 -12.69 -12.43
CA ALA A 171 -2.39 -13.67 -11.48
C ALA A 171 -1.71 -13.01 -10.27
N PHE A 172 -0.92 -11.97 -10.51
CA PHE A 172 -0.32 -11.17 -9.43
C PHE A 172 -1.36 -10.49 -8.57
N MET A 173 -2.38 -9.86 -9.16
CA MET A 173 -3.42 -9.16 -8.40
C MET A 173 -4.26 -10.10 -7.53
N LYS A 174 -4.61 -11.28 -8.06
CA LYS A 174 -5.25 -12.34 -7.24
C LYS A 174 -4.37 -12.76 -6.07
N ASP A 175 -3.06 -12.89 -6.29
CA ASP A 175 -2.10 -13.25 -5.25
C ASP A 175 -1.89 -12.13 -4.22
N ALA A 176 -1.90 -10.87 -4.66
CA ALA A 176 -1.83 -9.68 -3.82
C ALA A 176 -3.04 -9.59 -2.88
N THR A 177 -4.25 -9.81 -3.40
CA THR A 177 -5.49 -9.84 -2.61
C THR A 177 -5.49 -10.97 -1.56
N ARG A 178 -4.91 -12.14 -1.89
CA ARG A 178 -4.72 -13.24 -0.92
C ARG A 178 -3.67 -12.89 0.13
N THR A 179 -2.57 -12.28 -0.30
CA THR A 179 -1.48 -11.85 0.57
C THR A 179 -1.98 -10.87 1.63
N ILE A 180 -2.73 -9.84 1.23
CA ILE A 180 -3.26 -8.87 2.18
C ILE A 180 -4.32 -9.50 3.10
N SER A 181 -5.18 -10.39 2.57
CA SER A 181 -6.16 -11.11 3.37
C SER A 181 -5.50 -11.97 4.46
N ARG A 182 -4.41 -12.67 4.11
CA ARG A 182 -3.69 -13.57 5.03
C ARG A 182 -2.81 -12.81 6.03
N PHE A 183 -2.03 -11.85 5.55
CA PHE A 183 -0.99 -11.20 6.35
C PHE A 183 -1.39 -9.82 6.87
N GLY A 184 -2.52 -9.26 6.43
CA GLY A 184 -3.01 -7.95 6.84
C GLY A 184 -3.04 -7.73 8.35
N PRO A 185 -3.54 -8.68 9.17
CA PRO A 185 -3.50 -8.54 10.63
C PRO A 185 -2.10 -8.43 11.21
N VAL A 186 -1.10 -9.11 10.63
CA VAL A 186 0.30 -9.07 11.07
C VAL A 186 0.97 -7.78 10.60
N ILE A 187 0.78 -7.43 9.33
CA ILE A 187 1.28 -6.20 8.72
C ILE A 187 0.81 -5.00 9.55
N GLY A 188 -0.51 -4.90 9.79
CA GLY A 188 -1.15 -3.83 10.56
C GLY A 188 -0.58 -3.64 11.97
N ARG A 189 -0.24 -4.74 12.66
CA ARG A 189 0.32 -4.68 14.03
C ARG A 189 1.83 -4.47 14.05
N SER A 190 2.53 -4.88 13.01
CA SER A 190 3.98 -4.85 12.95
C SER A 190 4.46 -4.52 11.53
N PRO A 191 4.34 -3.25 11.09
CA PRO A 191 4.70 -2.83 9.73
C PRO A 191 6.17 -3.09 9.37
N LEU A 192 7.04 -3.17 10.38
CA LEU A 192 8.46 -3.50 10.22
C LEU A 192 8.67 -4.95 9.80
N GLN A 193 7.74 -5.85 10.15
CA GLN A 193 7.80 -7.28 9.85
C GLN A 193 7.09 -7.66 8.54
N THR A 194 6.56 -6.70 7.78
CA THR A 194 5.85 -6.95 6.51
C THR A 194 6.63 -7.86 5.56
N TYR A 195 7.91 -7.56 5.35
CA TYR A 195 8.75 -8.32 4.42
C TYR A 195 9.01 -9.74 4.93
N ALA A 196 9.35 -9.89 6.21
CA ALA A 196 9.57 -11.21 6.80
C ALA A 196 8.29 -12.06 6.76
N SER A 197 7.17 -11.48 7.20
CA SER A 197 5.87 -12.16 7.28
C SER A 197 5.38 -12.63 5.90
N VAL A 198 5.42 -11.74 4.90
CA VAL A 198 4.95 -12.07 3.55
C VAL A 198 5.93 -12.99 2.84
N LEU A 199 7.23 -12.66 2.81
CA LEU A 199 8.16 -13.39 1.94
C LEU A 199 8.48 -14.79 2.47
N LEU A 200 8.60 -14.97 3.79
CA LEU A 200 8.98 -16.26 4.36
C LEU A 200 7.82 -17.24 4.47
N PHE A 201 6.60 -16.74 4.68
CA PHE A 201 5.43 -17.59 4.98
C PHE A 201 4.39 -17.65 3.85
N SER A 202 4.53 -16.86 2.78
CA SER A 202 3.73 -17.08 1.58
C SER A 202 4.09 -18.38 0.88
N PRO A 203 3.13 -19.07 0.22
CA PRO A 203 3.40 -20.26 -0.57
C PRO A 203 4.46 -20.06 -1.64
N LEU A 204 5.15 -21.12 -2.06
CA LEU A 204 6.21 -21.04 -3.09
C LEU A 204 5.69 -20.53 -4.44
N ALA A 205 4.44 -20.84 -4.79
CA ALA A 205 3.79 -20.36 -6.01
C ALA A 205 3.24 -18.92 -5.89
N SER A 206 3.35 -18.26 -4.72
CA SER A 206 2.89 -16.88 -4.56
C SER A 206 3.65 -15.94 -5.48
N LYS A 207 2.91 -15.20 -6.31
CA LYS A 207 3.45 -14.21 -7.24
C LYS A 207 4.08 -13.03 -6.51
N VAL A 208 3.45 -12.56 -5.43
CA VAL A 208 4.05 -11.54 -4.56
C VAL A 208 5.36 -12.05 -3.97
N ARG A 209 5.40 -13.28 -3.45
CA ARG A 209 6.64 -13.85 -2.92
C ARG A 209 7.73 -13.92 -4.00
N GLN A 210 7.42 -14.47 -5.17
CA GLN A 210 8.37 -14.62 -6.28
C GLN A 210 8.94 -13.27 -6.72
N MET A 211 8.05 -12.27 -6.89
CA MET A 211 8.43 -10.93 -7.34
C MET A 211 9.36 -10.23 -6.33
N PHE A 212 9.05 -10.32 -5.05
CA PHE A 212 9.75 -9.56 -4.01
C PHE A 212 10.82 -10.37 -3.26
N TRP A 213 11.11 -11.61 -3.64
CA TRP A 213 11.99 -12.52 -2.89
C TRP A 213 13.36 -11.93 -2.59
N ASN A 214 13.94 -11.17 -3.51
CA ASN A 214 15.27 -10.57 -3.37
C ASN A 214 15.32 -9.36 -2.41
N THR A 215 14.16 -8.87 -1.97
CA THR A 215 14.05 -7.77 -1.00
C THR A 215 14.03 -8.24 0.46
N ARG A 216 14.11 -9.56 0.69
CA ARG A 216 14.17 -10.14 2.04
C ARG A 216 15.46 -9.70 2.77
N LEU A 217 15.38 -9.57 4.08
CA LEU A 217 16.56 -9.28 4.90
C LEU A 217 17.59 -10.45 4.83
N PRO A 218 18.91 -10.18 4.77
CA PRO A 218 19.92 -11.23 4.68
C PRO A 218 20.01 -12.09 5.95
N ALA A 219 19.83 -13.42 5.78
CA ALA A 219 20.02 -14.57 6.69
C ALA A 219 19.11 -14.66 7.95
N SER A 220 18.66 -15.81 8.46
CA SER A 220 18.92 -17.24 8.19
C SER A 220 17.64 -18.04 8.46
N SER A 221 16.86 -18.40 7.45
CA SER A 221 15.78 -19.37 7.69
C SER A 221 15.34 -20.00 6.39
N TYR A 222 15.87 -21.19 6.12
CA TYR A 222 15.08 -22.18 5.40
C TYR A 222 13.85 -22.48 6.27
N VAL A 223 12.70 -21.93 5.89
CA VAL A 223 11.44 -22.24 6.56
C VAL A 223 10.97 -23.59 6.03
N GLN A 224 10.96 -24.61 6.88
CA GLN A 224 10.36 -25.90 6.57
C GLN A 224 8.82 -25.80 6.62
N GLY A 225 8.14 -26.59 5.80
CA GLY A 225 6.68 -26.68 5.80
C GLY A 225 5.96 -25.54 5.07
N VAL A 226 6.64 -24.79 4.20
CA VAL A 226 5.97 -23.80 3.34
C VAL A 226 5.19 -24.51 2.24
N GLU A 227 3.91 -24.19 2.13
CA GLU A 227 3.01 -24.78 1.15
C GLU A 227 3.41 -24.43 -0.30
N LEU A 228 3.04 -25.30 -1.25
CA LEU A 228 3.27 -25.04 -2.67
C LEU A 228 2.35 -23.93 -3.19
N GLY A 229 1.09 -23.92 -2.79
CA GLY A 229 0.08 -22.92 -3.17
C GLY A 229 -0.72 -22.46 -1.96
N TRP A 230 -1.64 -21.52 -2.18
CA TRP A 230 -2.54 -21.05 -1.12
C TRP A 230 -3.51 -22.15 -0.70
N ASP A 231 -3.68 -22.34 0.60
CA ASP A 231 -4.73 -23.15 1.20
C ASP A 231 -6.14 -22.68 0.76
N ALA A 232 -7.09 -23.62 0.70
CA ALA A 232 -8.50 -23.26 0.50
C ALA A 232 -9.11 -22.54 1.71
N HIS A 233 -8.44 -22.61 2.86
CA HIS A 233 -8.81 -21.96 4.11
C HIS A 233 -7.90 -20.75 4.37
N LEU A 234 -8.27 -19.59 3.84
CA LEU A 234 -7.56 -18.30 3.98
C LEU A 234 -7.34 -17.81 5.44
N GLN A 235 -7.70 -18.61 6.45
CA GLN A 235 -7.70 -18.28 7.89
C GLN A 235 -6.81 -19.19 8.77
N ALA A 236 -5.77 -19.86 8.26
CA ALA A 236 -4.79 -20.44 9.19
C ALA A 236 -3.97 -19.32 9.87
N ARG A 237 -3.99 -19.26 11.21
CA ARG A 237 -3.25 -18.25 11.96
C ARG A 237 -1.73 -18.44 11.76
N PRO A 238 -0.94 -17.35 11.74
CA PRO A 238 0.52 -17.47 11.74
C PRO A 238 1.00 -18.28 12.95
N CYS A 239 1.99 -19.15 12.72
CA CYS A 239 2.63 -19.92 13.78
C CYS A 239 3.31 -18.97 14.79
N PRO A 240 3.28 -19.22 16.12
CA PRO A 240 3.68 -18.25 17.16
C PRO A 240 5.17 -17.90 17.23
N CYS A 241 6.00 -18.36 16.29
CA CYS A 241 7.46 -18.25 16.36
C CYS A 241 8.03 -16.83 16.10
N LEU A 242 7.19 -15.79 16.08
CA LEU A 242 7.58 -14.39 15.85
C LEU A 242 7.50 -13.50 17.11
N ASN A 243 7.45 -14.08 18.31
CA ASN A 243 7.48 -13.31 19.56
C ASN A 243 8.92 -13.22 20.12
N PRO A 244 9.59 -12.06 20.10
CA PRO A 244 10.77 -11.84 20.91
C PRO A 244 10.34 -11.37 22.31
N ALA A 245 10.86 -12.05 23.34
CA ALA A 245 10.70 -11.82 24.78
C ALA A 245 9.46 -12.43 25.47
N LEU A 246 9.67 -13.57 26.15
CA LEU A 246 9.82 -13.62 27.61
C LEU A 246 10.13 -15.04 28.10
N HIS A 247 11.14 -15.14 28.96
CA HIS A 247 11.60 -16.33 29.67
C HIS A 247 10.57 -16.86 30.68
N GLY A 248 10.47 -18.18 30.82
CA GLY A 248 9.82 -18.87 31.96
C GLY A 248 9.53 -20.36 31.69
N PRO A 249 9.71 -21.28 32.67
CA PRO A 249 10.10 -22.66 32.39
C PRO A 249 8.96 -23.63 32.07
N LEU A 250 9.33 -24.64 31.27
CA LEU A 250 8.73 -25.95 31.04
C LEU A 250 7.62 -26.39 32.01
N HIS A 251 6.44 -26.72 31.47
CA HIS A 251 5.81 -28.00 31.80
C HIS A 251 4.82 -28.50 30.73
N SER A 252 5.02 -29.78 30.39
CA SER A 252 4.08 -30.78 29.89
C SER A 252 3.37 -30.61 28.53
N SER A 253 3.89 -31.40 27.59
CA SER A 253 3.17 -32.44 26.84
C SER A 253 2.28 -31.99 25.67
N PHE A 254 2.81 -32.14 24.45
CA PHE A 254 2.11 -32.92 23.42
C PHE A 254 3.12 -33.66 22.54
N ARG A 255 2.86 -34.95 22.34
CA ARG A 255 3.74 -36.00 21.81
C ARG A 255 4.10 -35.76 20.34
N GLN A 256 5.40 -35.79 20.02
CA GLN A 256 5.88 -36.02 18.66
C GLN A 256 5.94 -37.53 18.42
N THR A 257 5.19 -38.01 17.42
CA THR A 257 5.35 -39.35 16.87
C THR A 257 6.47 -39.29 15.83
N VAL A 258 7.70 -39.60 16.23
CA VAL A 258 8.83 -39.83 15.31
C VAL A 258 8.69 -41.27 14.79
N ARG A 259 8.42 -41.42 13.48
CA ARG A 259 8.58 -42.72 12.80
C ARG A 259 10.00 -42.81 12.24
N SER A 260 10.78 -43.72 12.81
CA SER A 260 12.07 -44.20 12.29
C SER A 260 11.85 -45.01 11.02
N TRP A 261 12.63 -44.73 9.97
CA TRP A 261 12.84 -45.69 8.86
C TRP A 261 14.06 -46.55 9.15
N PRO A 262 14.08 -47.83 8.74
CA PRO A 262 15.13 -48.76 9.09
C PRO A 262 16.33 -48.63 8.14
N SER A 263 17.54 -48.65 8.72
CA SER A 263 18.79 -48.90 8.00
C SER A 263 19.07 -50.39 8.06
N GLN A 264 19.11 -51.07 6.91
CA GLN A 264 19.80 -52.35 6.75
C GLN A 264 20.43 -52.40 5.35
N TRP A 265 21.76 -52.48 5.36
CA TRP A 265 22.75 -52.95 4.37
C TRP A 265 22.64 -52.47 2.92
#